data_AF-A0A1R0WGY0-F1
#
_entry.id   AF-A0A1R0WGY0-F1
#
_cell.length_a   1.000
_cell.length_b   1.000
_cell.length_c   1.000
_cell.angle_alpha   90.00
_cell.angle_beta   90.00
_cell.angle_gamma   90.00
#
_symmetry.space_group_name_H-M   'P 1'
#
loop_
_entity.id
_entity.type
_entity.pdbx_description
1 polymer ?
#
loop_
_entity_poly.entity_id
_entity_poly.type
_entity_poly.pdbx_seq_one_letter_code
_entity_poly.pdbx_strand_id
1 'polypeptide(L)'
;MEAVMQMELFPSAVSEDFKQTKKHLEDYRLMQRHLKVYSQKPNLSPKEQELLDKAKRLLPEIDTAFELIMDDEVYKILTHRYKTAGKHKDTVARYMSSTSIPTINRRIDAGIQTIANSLKIAGVL
;
A
#
# COMPACT_ATOMS: atom_id res chain seq x y z
N MET A 1 -34.89 15.37 -16.84
CA MET A 1 -34.48 15.44 -15.43
C MET A 1 -33.07 14.91 -15.37
N GLU A 2 -32.10 15.82 -15.39
CA GLU A 2 -30.69 15.47 -15.24
C GLU A 2 -30.47 15.09 -13.79
N ALA A 3 -30.17 13.81 -13.55
CA ALA A 3 -29.79 13.33 -12.23
C ALA A 3 -28.43 13.96 -11.90
N VAL A 4 -28.44 14.92 -10.97
CA VAL A 4 -27.22 15.45 -10.37
C VAL A 4 -26.57 14.29 -9.62
N MET A 5 -25.61 13.60 -10.25
CA MET A 5 -24.73 12.68 -9.56
C MET A 5 -23.98 13.51 -8.52
N GLN A 6 -24.33 13.34 -7.26
CA GLN A 6 -23.56 13.88 -6.15
C GLN A 6 -22.18 13.22 -6.22
N MET A 7 -21.21 13.93 -6.82
CA MET A 7 -19.82 13.48 -6.86
C MET A 7 -19.35 13.40 -5.41
N GLU A 8 -19.04 12.20 -4.93
CA GLU A 8 -18.37 12.04 -3.65
C GLU A 8 -17.09 12.89 -3.67
N LEU A 9 -16.89 13.74 -2.66
CA LEU A 9 -15.72 14.62 -2.57
C LEU A 9 -14.41 13.83 -2.59
N PHE A 10 -14.47 12.57 -2.13
CA PHE A 10 -13.38 11.61 -2.17
C PHE A 10 -13.88 10.31 -2.79
N PRO A 11 -13.29 9.82 -3.89
CA PRO A 11 -13.68 8.56 -4.49
C PRO A 11 -13.39 7.41 -3.51
N SER A 12 -14.42 6.63 -3.19
CA SER A 12 -14.26 5.43 -2.37
C SER A 12 -13.68 4.26 -3.20
N ALA A 13 -12.71 3.56 -2.64
CA ALA A 13 -12.15 2.34 -3.21
C ALA A 13 -13.19 1.21 -3.20
N VAL A 14 -13.25 0.46 -4.31
CA VAL A 14 -14.11 -0.73 -4.43
C VAL A 14 -13.35 -2.01 -4.09
N SER A 15 -14.02 -3.16 -4.07
CA SER A 15 -13.40 -4.45 -3.73
C SER A 15 -12.17 -4.81 -4.58
N GLU A 16 -12.18 -4.46 -5.86
CA GLU A 16 -11.04 -4.69 -6.76
C GLU A 16 -9.86 -3.78 -6.40
N ASP A 17 -10.11 -2.53 -6.01
CA ASP A 17 -9.09 -1.57 -5.58
C ASP A 17 -8.34 -2.10 -4.34
N PHE A 18 -9.05 -2.74 -3.39
CA PHE A 18 -8.42 -3.36 -2.23
C PHE A 18 -7.49 -4.52 -2.61
N LYS A 19 -7.90 -5.33 -3.59
CA LYS A 19 -7.10 -6.46 -4.07
C LYS A 19 -5.82 -5.96 -4.76
N GLN A 20 -5.94 -4.94 -5.61
CA GLN A 20 -4.80 -4.30 -6.27
C GLN A 20 -3.85 -3.64 -5.26
N THR A 21 -4.42 -2.91 -4.30
CA THR A 21 -3.67 -2.27 -3.21
C THR A 21 -2.89 -3.31 -2.41
N LYS A 22 -3.53 -4.41 -2.01
CA LYS A 22 -2.87 -5.48 -1.27
C LYS A 22 -1.69 -6.06 -2.05
N LYS A 23 -1.85 -6.27 -3.36
CA LYS A 23 -0.77 -6.72 -4.24
C LYS A 23 0.38 -5.72 -4.28
N HIS A 24 0.10 -4.43 -4.44
CA HIS A 24 1.12 -3.38 -4.39
C HIS A 24 1.86 -3.32 -3.06
N LEU A 25 1.17 -3.51 -1.95
CA LEU A 25 1.76 -3.56 -0.61
C LEU A 25 2.62 -4.82 -0.40
N GLU A 26 2.21 -5.96 -0.95
CA GLU A 26 3.00 -7.21 -0.93
C GLU A 26 4.27 -7.08 -1.79
N ASP A 27 4.15 -6.44 -2.95
CA ASP A 27 5.26 -6.16 -3.87
C ASP A 27 6.15 -5.00 -3.41
N TYR A 28 5.74 -4.23 -2.39
CA TYR A 28 6.40 -2.99 -1.96
C TYR A 28 7.91 -3.17 -1.74
N ARG A 29 8.31 -4.18 -0.96
CA ARG A 29 9.72 -4.46 -0.66
C ARG A 29 10.50 -4.90 -1.90
N LEU A 30 9.83 -5.60 -2.81
CA LEU A 30 10.43 -6.03 -4.07
C LEU A 30 10.66 -4.81 -4.97
N MET A 31 9.68 -3.90 -5.08
CA MET A 31 9.81 -2.64 -5.79
C MET A 31 10.93 -1.77 -5.22
N GLN A 32 11.04 -1.65 -3.89
CA GLN A 32 12.15 -0.91 -3.26
C GLN A 32 13.52 -1.51 -3.62
N ARG A 33 13.63 -2.85 -3.63
CA ARG A 33 14.87 -3.53 -4.04
C ARG A 33 15.20 -3.29 -5.50
N HIS A 34 14.21 -3.39 -6.39
CA HIS A 34 14.40 -3.09 -7.81
C HIS A 34 14.80 -1.64 -8.04
N LEU A 35 14.12 -0.68 -7.40
CA LEU A 35 14.49 0.73 -7.47
C LEU A 35 15.95 0.94 -7.04
N LYS A 36 16.36 0.35 -5.92
CA LYS A 36 17.73 0.47 -5.41
C LYS A 36 18.77 -0.14 -6.36
N VAL A 37 18.54 -1.35 -6.87
CA VAL A 37 19.51 -2.07 -7.69
C VAL A 37 19.56 -1.53 -9.12
N TYR A 38 18.39 -1.26 -9.72
CA TYR A 38 18.31 -0.83 -11.12
C TYR A 38 18.69 0.63 -11.31
N SER A 39 18.47 1.51 -10.33
CA SER A 39 18.94 2.90 -10.39
C SER A 39 20.47 3.03 -10.43
N GLN A 40 21.20 2.01 -9.99
CA GLN A 40 22.66 1.98 -9.96
C GLN A 40 23.27 1.27 -11.18
N LYS A 41 22.42 0.62 -12.00
CA LYS A 41 22.89 -0.18 -13.13
C LYS A 41 23.15 0.73 -14.33
N PRO A 42 24.34 0.67 -14.98
CA PRO A 42 24.65 1.56 -16.10
C PRO A 42 23.81 1.25 -17.35
N ASN A 43 23.40 0.00 -17.56
CA ASN A 43 22.61 -0.44 -18.71
C ASN A 43 21.44 -1.31 -18.22
N LEU A 44 20.22 -0.89 -18.51
CA LEU A 44 18.99 -1.61 -18.18
C LEU A 44 18.41 -2.23 -19.45
N SER A 45 17.94 -3.47 -19.35
CA SER A 45 17.09 -4.05 -20.38
C SER A 45 15.73 -3.34 -20.41
N PRO A 46 14.98 -3.39 -21.53
CA PRO A 46 13.67 -2.74 -21.61
C PRO A 46 12.70 -3.12 -20.48
N LYS A 47 12.71 -4.39 -20.05
CA LYS A 47 11.88 -4.87 -18.93
C LYS A 47 12.33 -4.32 -17.58
N GLU A 48 13.64 -4.21 -17.35
CA GLU A 48 14.17 -3.62 -16.11
C GLU A 48 13.85 -2.12 -16.04
N GLN A 49 13.90 -1.43 -17.17
CA GLN A 49 13.51 -0.02 -17.27
C GLN A 49 12.02 0.18 -16.96
N GLU A 50 11.14 -0.64 -17.56
CA GLU A 50 9.70 -0.59 -17.27
C GLU A 50 9.39 -0.82 -15.78
N LEU A 51 10.03 -1.83 -15.17
CA LEU A 51 9.89 -2.10 -13.74
C LEU A 51 10.41 -0.94 -12.88
N LEU A 52 11.53 -0.33 -13.27
CA LEU A 52 12.10 0.82 -12.57
C LEU A 52 11.16 2.03 -12.63
N ASP A 53 10.60 2.34 -13.80
CA ASP A 53 9.68 3.47 -13.98
C ASP A 53 8.37 3.25 -13.21
N LYS A 54 7.86 2.01 -13.22
CA LYS A 54 6.71 1.64 -12.39
C LYS A 54 7.01 1.80 -10.90
N ALA A 55 8.16 1.33 -10.42
CA ALA A 55 8.55 1.47 -9.03
C ALA A 55 8.75 2.93 -8.61
N LYS A 56 9.36 3.76 -9.48
CA LYS A 56 9.54 5.21 -9.25
C LYS A 56 8.21 5.96 -9.14
N ARG A 57 7.21 5.55 -9.92
CA ARG A 57 5.87 6.15 -9.85
C ARG A 57 5.10 5.66 -8.63
N LEU A 58 5.14 4.37 -8.34
CA LEU A 58 4.24 3.76 -7.35
C LEU A 58 4.73 3.89 -5.90
N LEU A 59 6.04 3.80 -5.64
CA LEU A 59 6.57 3.83 -4.29
C LEU A 59 6.27 5.13 -3.53
N PRO A 60 6.45 6.34 -4.11
CA PRO A 60 6.14 7.59 -3.42
C PRO A 60 4.66 7.72 -3.04
N GLU A 61 3.76 7.23 -3.91
CA GLU A 61 2.32 7.25 -3.66
C GLU A 61 1.92 6.30 -2.53
N ILE A 62 2.54 5.10 -2.48
CA ILE A 62 2.36 4.18 -1.35
C ILE A 62 2.89 4.83 -0.07
N ASP A 63 4.09 5.41 -0.10
CA ASP A 63 4.66 6.07 1.08
C ASP A 63 3.78 7.20 1.60
N THR A 64 3.26 8.05 0.70
CA THR A 64 2.32 9.11 1.04
C THR A 64 1.03 8.53 1.63
N ALA A 65 0.50 7.45 1.05
CA ALA A 65 -0.70 6.79 1.54
C ALA A 65 -0.51 6.19 2.95
N PHE A 66 0.69 5.75 3.31
CA PHE A 66 1.03 5.36 4.68
C PHE A 66 0.96 6.55 5.63
N GLU A 67 1.51 7.69 5.26
CA GLU A 67 1.51 8.91 6.10
C GLU A 67 0.11 9.51 6.29
N LEU A 68 -0.85 9.18 5.42
CA LEU A 68 -2.26 9.57 5.57
C LEU A 68 -3.06 8.67 6.54
N ILE A 69 -2.44 7.62 7.08
CA ILE A 69 -3.08 6.79 8.12
C ILE A 69 -3.08 7.56 9.44
N MET A 70 -4.26 8.00 9.86
CA MET A 70 -4.45 8.79 11.09
C MET A 70 -4.30 7.99 12.39
N ASP A 71 -4.63 6.69 12.38
CA ASP A 71 -4.51 5.82 13.55
C ASP A 71 -3.08 5.30 13.65
N ASP A 72 -2.33 5.79 14.64
CA ASP A 72 -0.94 5.40 14.90
C ASP A 72 -0.74 3.88 15.03
N GLU A 73 -1.71 3.18 15.61
CA GLU A 73 -1.60 1.73 15.80
C GLU A 73 -1.82 0.98 14.49
N VAL A 74 -2.77 1.44 13.67
CA VAL A 74 -2.93 0.97 12.30
C VAL A 74 -1.65 1.22 11.50
N TYR A 75 -1.10 2.45 11.54
CA TYR A 75 0.15 2.81 10.87
C TYR A 75 1.30 1.87 11.27
N LYS A 76 1.49 1.65 12.56
CA LYS A 76 2.54 0.77 13.10
C LYS A 76 2.37 -0.67 12.61
N ILE A 77 1.16 -1.21 12.67
CA ILE A 77 0.86 -2.59 12.24
C ILE A 77 1.12 -2.75 10.74
N LEU A 78 0.63 -1.84 9.90
CA LEU A 78 0.86 -1.94 8.45
C LEU A 78 2.33 -1.73 8.09
N THR A 79 3.02 -0.78 8.73
CA THR A 79 4.45 -0.54 8.52
C THR A 79 5.23 -1.80 8.85
N HIS A 80 4.96 -2.42 9.99
CA HIS A 80 5.59 -3.69 10.34
C HIS A 80 5.28 -4.79 9.31
N ARG A 81 4.01 -4.92 8.89
CA ARG A 81 3.58 -5.97 7.95
C ARG A 81 4.26 -5.83 6.58
N TYR A 82 4.24 -4.64 5.99
CA TYR A 82 4.59 -4.42 4.59
C TYR A 82 5.97 -3.82 4.37
N LYS A 83 6.47 -2.98 5.29
CA LYS A 83 7.81 -2.38 5.19
C LYS A 83 8.89 -3.23 5.88
N THR A 84 8.57 -3.93 6.99
CA THR A 84 9.57 -4.66 7.80
C THR A 84 9.54 -6.19 7.65
N ALA A 85 8.54 -6.87 8.20
CA ALA A 85 8.51 -8.32 8.37
C ALA A 85 8.15 -9.07 7.07
N GLY A 86 7.21 -8.54 6.28
CA GLY A 86 6.74 -9.11 5.03
C GLY A 86 5.79 -10.31 5.17
N LYS A 87 5.68 -10.94 6.35
CA LYS A 87 4.74 -12.06 6.59
C LYS A 87 3.70 -11.71 7.64
N HIS A 88 2.47 -12.18 7.41
CA HIS A 88 1.35 -11.95 8.31
C HIS A 88 1.56 -12.58 9.70
N LYS A 89 2.05 -13.82 9.75
CA LYS A 89 2.32 -14.53 11.02
C LYS A 89 3.30 -13.78 11.94
N ASP A 90 4.31 -13.13 11.36
CA ASP A 90 5.32 -12.39 12.11
C ASP A 90 4.72 -11.08 12.65
N THR A 91 3.78 -10.49 11.90
CA THR A 91 2.98 -9.35 12.38
C THR A 91 2.09 -9.76 13.53
N VAL A 92 1.37 -10.87 13.42
CA VAL A 92 0.53 -11.37 14.52
C VAL A 92 1.39 -11.64 15.77
N ALA A 93 2.50 -12.36 15.63
CA ALA A 93 3.41 -12.64 16.74
C ALA A 93 3.93 -11.36 17.43
N ARG A 94 4.14 -10.28 16.68
CA ARG A 94 4.62 -9.00 17.22
C ARG A 94 3.57 -8.27 18.07
N TYR A 95 2.29 -8.31 17.68
CA TYR A 95 1.23 -7.49 18.30
C TYR A 95 0.25 -8.29 19.17
N MET A 96 0.32 -9.62 19.15
CA MET A 96 -0.63 -10.47 19.87
C MET A 96 -0.55 -10.37 21.40
N SER A 97 0.55 -9.83 21.95
CA SER A 97 0.69 -9.62 23.40
C SER A 97 -0.15 -8.47 23.94
N SER A 98 -0.51 -7.50 23.09
CA SER A 98 -1.31 -6.33 23.46
C SER A 98 -2.69 -6.30 22.80
N THR A 99 -2.87 -7.02 21.68
CA THR A 99 -4.05 -6.92 20.84
C THR A 99 -4.49 -8.30 20.34
N SER A 100 -5.81 -8.56 20.34
CA SER A 100 -6.35 -9.81 19.81
C SER A 100 -6.10 -9.96 18.29
N ILE A 101 -5.96 -11.20 17.80
CA ILE A 101 -5.77 -11.47 16.36
C ILE A 101 -6.89 -10.87 15.49
N PRO A 102 -8.19 -10.98 15.84
CA PRO A 102 -9.27 -10.33 15.09
C PRO A 102 -9.10 -8.81 15.02
N THR A 103 -8.67 -8.17 16.11
CA THR A 103 -8.44 -6.72 16.14
C THR A 103 -7.25 -6.33 15.26
N ILE A 104 -6.17 -7.12 15.25
CA ILE A 104 -5.02 -6.91 14.34
C ILE A 104 -5.49 -6.98 12.89
N ASN A 105 -6.28 -8.00 12.53
CA ASN A 105 -6.81 -8.16 11.18
C ASN A 105 -7.69 -6.98 10.76
N ARG A 106 -8.63 -6.59 11.61
CA ARG A 106 -9.49 -5.42 11.36
C ARG A 106 -8.69 -4.15 11.12
N ARG A 107 -7.61 -3.92 11.88
CA ARG A 107 -6.73 -2.76 11.70
C ARG A 107 -5.96 -2.83 10.39
N ILE A 108 -5.50 -4.00 9.99
CA ILE A 108 -4.85 -4.17 8.69
C ILE A 108 -5.84 -3.83 7.56
N ASP A 109 -7.07 -4.34 7.63
CA ASP A 109 -8.09 -4.08 6.62
C ASP A 109 -8.45 -2.59 6.56
N ALA A 110 -8.60 -1.93 7.72
CA ALA A 110 -8.84 -0.49 7.79
C ALA A 110 -7.69 0.32 7.16
N GLY A 111 -6.43 -0.03 7.44
CA GLY A 111 -5.29 0.63 6.83
C GLY A 111 -5.19 0.39 5.32
N ILE A 112 -5.50 -0.83 4.85
CA ILE A 112 -5.57 -1.14 3.40
C ILE A 112 -6.65 -0.29 2.74
N GLN A 113 -7.79 -0.08 3.40
CA GLN A 113 -8.85 0.77 2.89
C GLN A 113 -8.39 2.24 2.75
N THR A 114 -7.73 2.80 3.76
CA THR A 114 -7.16 4.15 3.69
C THR A 114 -6.15 4.27 2.54
N ILE A 115 -5.25 3.29 2.40
CA ILE A 115 -4.26 3.29 1.34
C ILE A 115 -4.92 3.19 -0.04
N ALA A 116 -5.91 2.31 -0.21
CA ALA A 116 -6.61 2.15 -1.47
C ALA A 116 -7.32 3.43 -1.90
N ASN A 117 -7.99 4.12 -0.98
CA ASN A 117 -8.60 5.43 -1.26
C ASN A 117 -7.55 6.45 -1.70
N SER A 118 -6.39 6.51 -1.01
CA SER A 118 -5.30 7.43 -1.37
C SER A 118 -4.73 7.13 -2.75
N LEU A 119 -4.47 5.87 -3.07
CA LEU A 119 -3.92 5.48 -4.38
C LEU A 119 -4.90 5.75 -5.52
N LYS A 120 -6.21 5.61 -5.26
CA LYS A 120 -7.26 5.98 -6.22
C LYS A 120 -7.28 7.48 -6.49
N ILE A 121 -7.16 8.30 -5.45
CA ILE A 121 -7.05 9.76 -5.59
C ILE A 121 -5.80 10.14 -6.40
N ALA A 122 -4.68 9.45 -6.18
CA ALA A 122 -3.44 9.66 -6.93
C ALA A 122 -3.48 9.17 -8.40
N GLY A 123 -4.58 8.55 -8.85
CA GLY A 123 -4.70 8.00 -10.20
C GLY A 123 -3.75 6.82 -10.46
N VAL A 124 -3.44 6.06 -9.41
CA VAL A 124 -2.65 4.83 -9.46
C VAL A 124 -3.54 3.60 -9.68
N LEU A 125 -4.75 3.63 -9.12
CA LEU A 125 -5.79 2.59 -9.24
C LEU A 125 -6.87 3.01 -10.25
#